data_AF-A0AAU9LCG2-F1
#
_entry.id   AF-A0AAU9LCG2-F1
#
_cell.length_a   1.000
_cell.length_b   1.000
_cell.length_c   1.000
_cell.angle_alpha   90.00
_cell.angle_beta   90.00
_cell.angle_gamma   90.00
#
_symmetry.space_group_name_H-M   'P 1'
#
loop_
_entity.id
_entity.type
_entity.pdbx_description
1 polymer ?
#
loop_
_entity_poly.entity_id
_entity_poly.type
_entity_poly.pdbx_seq_one_letter_code
_entity_poly.pdbx_strand_id
1 'polypeptide(L)'
;MSSTHDAAETQKALGNEEFNQKNFDKAVECYSEAITLDPDNYVYYSNRSAAYGALGKWELAEQDAQECVKRNVKFAKGYYRLANAQQQLGRKKEAIETLETAQNSAADPEKVPGIKKLLRQLKQELAHKSPASSQGGGRQVPTHIAKELQELQPQFQKTQRELEQVEAKLTAFTRQKKRLALVEREVLDLPKSTNTYQSIGKMFLQTNREENVASMKSEEERVDKQRMSLEARKNYLNRQKQLVQDNITELLAQCT
;
A
#
# COMPACT_ATOMS: atom_id res chain seq x y z
N MET A 1 -21.33 9.26 30.11
CA MET A 1 -20.27 8.52 29.38
C MET A 1 -20.50 7.00 29.32
N SER A 2 -21.39 6.39 30.13
CA SER A 2 -21.70 4.94 30.02
C SER A 2 -22.50 4.59 28.75
N SER A 3 -23.52 5.38 28.39
CA SER A 3 -24.48 4.99 27.35
C SER A 3 -23.92 4.87 25.93
N THR A 4 -22.90 5.65 25.57
CA THR A 4 -22.30 5.63 24.23
C THR A 4 -21.35 4.45 24.05
N HIS A 5 -20.62 4.07 25.11
CA HIS A 5 -19.78 2.88 25.11
C HIS A 5 -20.63 1.60 25.05
N ASP A 6 -21.71 1.54 25.84
CA ASP A 6 -22.65 0.41 25.82
C ASP A 6 -23.31 0.25 24.43
N ALA A 7 -23.63 1.36 23.76
CA ALA A 7 -24.12 1.36 22.38
C ALA A 7 -23.05 0.87 21.38
N ALA A 8 -21.79 1.29 21.54
CA ALA A 8 -20.68 0.83 20.69
C ALA A 8 -20.42 -0.68 20.85
N GLU A 9 -20.49 -1.19 22.08
CA GLU A 9 -20.35 -2.60 22.39
C GLU A 9 -21.51 -3.44 21.82
N THR A 10 -22.72 -2.89 21.82
CA THR A 10 -23.89 -3.50 21.16
C THR A 10 -23.67 -3.60 19.65
N GLN A 11 -23.18 -2.54 19.02
CA GLN A 11 -22.87 -2.52 17.59
C GLN A 11 -21.74 -3.49 17.22
N LYS A 12 -20.70 -3.59 18.06
CA LYS A 12 -19.68 -4.63 17.90
C LYS A 12 -20.29 -6.04 17.98
N ALA A 13 -21.18 -6.30 18.93
CA ALA A 13 -21.81 -7.60 19.09
C ALA A 13 -22.65 -7.97 17.85
N LEU A 14 -23.44 -7.03 17.32
CA LEU A 14 -24.18 -7.19 16.06
C LEU A 14 -23.23 -7.45 14.88
N GLY A 15 -22.14 -6.68 14.78
CA GLY A 15 -21.13 -6.89 13.75
C GLY A 15 -20.46 -8.27 13.82
N ASN A 16 -20.23 -8.80 15.03
CA ASN A 16 -19.70 -10.15 15.22
C ASN A 16 -20.71 -11.21 14.76
N GLU A 17 -22.00 -11.02 15.03
CA GLU A 17 -23.07 -11.93 14.61
C GLU A 17 -23.17 -11.95 13.07
N GLU A 18 -23.24 -10.78 12.43
CA GLU A 18 -23.26 -10.67 10.97
C GLU A 18 -21.99 -11.27 10.34
N PHE A 19 -20.82 -11.09 10.98
CA PHE A 19 -19.57 -11.69 10.55
C PHE A 19 -19.62 -13.23 10.61
N ASN A 20 -20.19 -13.80 11.68
CA ASN A 20 -20.37 -15.25 11.82
C ASN A 20 -21.35 -15.81 10.78
N GLN A 21 -22.37 -15.03 10.42
CA GLN A 21 -23.30 -15.33 9.33
C GLN A 21 -22.71 -15.13 7.92
N LYS A 22 -21.43 -14.70 7.83
CA LYS A 22 -20.72 -14.37 6.59
C LYS A 22 -21.30 -13.16 5.83
N ASN A 23 -22.13 -12.35 6.48
CA ASN A 23 -22.65 -11.09 5.95
C ASN A 23 -21.62 -9.98 6.17
N PHE A 24 -20.49 -10.05 5.48
CA PHE A 24 -19.34 -9.21 5.79
C PHE A 24 -19.58 -7.72 5.53
N ASP A 25 -20.40 -7.34 4.55
CA ASP A 25 -20.74 -5.92 4.31
C ASP A 25 -21.53 -5.33 5.50
N LYS A 26 -22.53 -6.06 6.02
CA LYS A 26 -23.27 -5.64 7.23
C LYS A 26 -22.38 -5.59 8.47
N ALA A 27 -21.48 -6.57 8.61
CA ALA A 27 -20.50 -6.54 9.69
C ALA A 27 -19.64 -5.26 9.65
N VAL A 28 -19.20 -4.83 8.46
CA VAL A 28 -18.46 -3.57 8.26
C VAL A 28 -19.30 -2.36 8.69
N GLU A 29 -20.59 -2.31 8.36
CA GLU A 29 -21.50 -1.23 8.77
C GLU A 29 -21.58 -1.15 10.30
N CYS A 30 -21.88 -2.26 10.97
CA CYS A 30 -21.97 -2.33 12.43
C CYS A 30 -20.65 -1.92 13.12
N TYR A 31 -19.49 -2.40 12.65
CA TYR A 31 -18.21 -1.98 13.21
C TYR A 31 -17.90 -0.51 12.93
N SER A 32 -18.38 0.04 11.81
CA SER A 32 -18.22 1.46 11.50
C SER A 32 -19.04 2.32 12.46
N GLU A 33 -20.29 1.93 12.75
CA GLU A 33 -21.09 2.56 13.79
C GLU A 33 -20.41 2.47 15.17
N ALA A 34 -19.89 1.29 15.55
CA ALA A 34 -19.14 1.14 16.80
C ALA A 34 -17.93 2.10 16.89
N ILE A 35 -17.19 2.29 15.78
CA ILE A 35 -16.08 3.25 15.69
C ILE A 35 -16.56 4.69 15.79
N THR A 36 -17.72 5.04 15.21
CA THR A 36 -18.27 6.40 15.35
C THR A 36 -18.67 6.73 16.79
N LEU A 37 -19.12 5.72 17.55
CA LEU A 37 -19.57 5.87 18.93
C LEU A 37 -18.40 5.88 19.92
N ASP A 38 -17.35 5.10 19.66
CA ASP A 38 -16.13 5.00 20.46
C ASP A 38 -14.90 4.78 19.57
N PRO A 39 -14.26 5.87 19.09
CA PRO A 39 -13.16 5.82 18.11
C PRO A 39 -11.80 5.42 18.71
N ASP A 40 -11.70 5.29 20.03
CA ASP A 40 -10.44 4.95 20.70
C ASP A 40 -10.28 3.43 20.89
N ASN A 41 -11.36 2.68 20.74
CA ASN A 41 -11.34 1.23 20.91
C ASN A 41 -10.74 0.51 19.69
N TYR A 42 -9.49 0.10 19.83
CA TYR A 42 -8.72 -0.64 18.82
C TYR A 42 -9.35 -1.97 18.38
N VAL A 43 -10.25 -2.57 19.17
CA VAL A 43 -10.89 -3.86 18.84
C VAL A 43 -11.83 -3.71 17.64
N TYR A 44 -12.56 -2.59 17.53
CA TYR A 44 -13.49 -2.37 16.42
C TYR A 44 -12.75 -2.27 15.08
N TYR A 45 -11.60 -1.58 15.06
CA TYR A 45 -10.72 -1.52 13.89
C TYR A 45 -10.19 -2.91 13.52
N SER A 46 -9.80 -3.74 14.50
CA SER A 46 -9.36 -5.12 14.24
C SER A 46 -10.46 -5.98 13.61
N ASN A 47 -11.69 -5.84 14.09
CA ASN A 47 -12.84 -6.60 13.61
C ASN A 47 -13.29 -6.13 12.22
N ARG A 48 -13.31 -4.82 11.97
CA ARG A 48 -13.62 -4.26 10.65
C ARG A 48 -12.55 -4.61 9.62
N SER A 49 -11.28 -4.59 10.00
CA SER A 49 -10.17 -5.10 9.17
C SER A 49 -10.39 -6.57 8.77
N ALA A 50 -10.86 -7.42 9.69
CA ALA A 50 -11.18 -8.81 9.39
C ALA A 50 -12.33 -8.93 8.37
N ALA A 51 -13.38 -8.12 8.51
CA ALA A 51 -14.51 -8.10 7.59
C ALA A 51 -14.11 -7.60 6.20
N TYR A 52 -13.29 -6.55 6.10
CA TYR A 52 -12.71 -6.11 4.84
C TYR A 52 -11.84 -7.19 4.18
N GLY A 53 -11.04 -7.91 4.97
CA GLY A 53 -10.26 -9.04 4.46
C GLY A 53 -11.13 -10.15 3.90
N ALA A 54 -12.24 -10.47 4.56
CA ALA A 54 -13.20 -11.46 4.06
C ALA A 54 -13.89 -11.03 2.75
N LEU A 55 -14.03 -9.72 2.52
CA LEU A 55 -14.51 -9.13 1.27
C LEU A 55 -13.43 -8.97 0.18
N GLY A 56 -12.17 -9.32 0.48
CA GLY A 56 -11.03 -9.09 -0.43
C GLY A 56 -10.61 -7.62 -0.58
N LYS A 57 -11.12 -6.72 0.26
CA LYS A 57 -10.80 -5.28 0.28
C LYS A 57 -9.53 -5.04 1.11
N TRP A 58 -8.39 -5.57 0.63
CA TRP A 58 -7.16 -5.67 1.41
C TRP A 58 -6.52 -4.32 1.78
N GLU A 59 -6.65 -3.28 0.94
CA GLU A 59 -6.16 -1.94 1.23
C GLU A 59 -6.90 -1.30 2.42
N LEU A 60 -8.22 -1.47 2.49
CA LEU A 60 -9.03 -1.00 3.62
C LEU A 60 -8.73 -1.82 4.88
N ALA A 61 -8.54 -3.14 4.73
CA ALA A 61 -8.13 -4.01 5.82
C ALA A 61 -6.78 -3.61 6.41
N GLU A 62 -5.80 -3.24 5.57
CA GLU A 62 -4.49 -2.74 5.98
C GLU A 62 -4.61 -1.44 6.78
N GLN A 63 -5.39 -0.47 6.28
CA GLN A 63 -5.60 0.82 6.96
C GLN A 63 -6.17 0.64 8.37
N ASP A 64 -7.23 -0.15 8.52
CA ASP A 64 -7.84 -0.42 9.82
C ASP A 64 -6.90 -1.19 10.75
N ALA A 65 -6.13 -2.15 10.22
CA ALA A 65 -5.17 -2.88 11.03
C ALA A 65 -4.01 -1.98 11.51
N GLN A 66 -3.57 -1.02 10.71
CA GLN A 66 -2.61 0.00 11.14
C GLN A 66 -3.18 0.88 12.26
N GLU A 67 -4.42 1.34 12.12
CA GLU A 67 -5.11 2.13 13.16
C GLU A 67 -5.29 1.35 14.47
N CYS A 68 -5.55 0.04 14.38
CA CYS A 68 -5.59 -0.88 15.52
C CYS A 68 -4.23 -0.96 16.26
N VAL A 69 -3.15 -1.18 15.50
CA VAL A 69 -1.79 -1.29 16.06
C VAL A 69 -1.31 0.03 16.65
N LYS A 70 -1.61 1.17 16.02
CA LYS A 70 -1.28 2.50 16.54
C LYS A 70 -1.92 2.76 17.91
N ARG A 71 -3.19 2.37 18.07
CA ARG A 71 -3.94 2.54 19.33
C ARG A 71 -3.46 1.59 20.42
N ASN A 72 -3.14 0.33 20.06
CA ASN A 72 -2.61 -0.63 21.02
C ASN A 72 -1.48 -1.50 20.43
N VAL A 73 -0.26 -1.06 20.70
CA VAL A 73 1.01 -1.73 20.33
C VAL A 73 1.16 -3.11 21.00
N LYS A 74 0.40 -3.40 22.05
CA LYS A 74 0.45 -4.69 22.75
C LYS A 74 -0.52 -5.73 22.18
N PHE A 75 -1.40 -5.35 21.25
CA PHE A 75 -2.47 -6.20 20.76
C PHE A 75 -2.04 -7.08 19.57
N ALA A 76 -1.64 -8.32 19.87
CA ALA A 76 -1.10 -9.28 18.90
C ALA A 76 -2.03 -9.54 17.67
N LYS A 77 -3.36 -9.57 17.87
CA LYS A 77 -4.30 -9.79 16.77
C LYS A 77 -4.27 -8.64 15.75
N GLY A 78 -4.04 -7.39 16.18
CA GLY A 78 -3.91 -6.24 15.29
C GLY A 78 -2.76 -6.42 14.29
N TYR A 79 -1.58 -6.81 14.79
CA TYR A 79 -0.43 -7.13 13.94
C TYR A 79 -0.69 -8.29 12.99
N TYR A 80 -1.38 -9.33 13.45
CA TYR A 80 -1.75 -10.45 12.59
C TYR A 80 -2.69 -10.00 11.44
N ARG A 81 -3.67 -9.14 11.72
CA ARG A 81 -4.54 -8.55 10.69
C ARG A 81 -3.72 -7.74 9.68
N LEU A 82 -2.79 -6.92 10.15
CA LEU A 82 -1.94 -6.08 9.32
C LEU A 82 -1.05 -6.92 8.40
N ALA A 83 -0.33 -7.89 8.96
CA ALA A 83 0.55 -8.77 8.21
C ALA A 83 -0.22 -9.62 7.18
N ASN A 84 -1.42 -10.08 7.52
CA ASN A 84 -2.28 -10.81 6.59
C ASN A 84 -2.71 -9.91 5.41
N ALA A 85 -3.13 -8.68 5.67
CA ALA A 85 -3.48 -7.72 4.62
C ALA A 85 -2.27 -7.42 3.71
N GLN A 86 -1.10 -7.16 4.29
CA GLN A 86 0.15 -6.94 3.55
C GLN A 86 0.54 -8.15 2.69
N GLN A 87 0.38 -9.37 3.20
CA GLN A 87 0.62 -10.59 2.43
C GLN A 87 -0.26 -10.65 1.18
N GLN A 88 -1.56 -10.37 1.33
CA GLN A 88 -2.52 -10.42 0.22
C GLN A 88 -2.29 -9.30 -0.80
N LEU A 89 -1.77 -8.16 -0.37
CA LEU A 89 -1.29 -7.08 -1.23
C LEU A 89 0.08 -7.37 -1.89
N GLY A 90 0.67 -8.55 -1.64
CA GLY A 90 1.96 -8.96 -2.20
C GLY A 90 3.19 -8.39 -1.47
N ARG A 91 3.00 -7.61 -0.40
CA ARG A 91 4.05 -6.96 0.40
C ARG A 91 4.60 -7.91 1.47
N LYS A 92 5.16 -9.05 1.04
CA LYS A 92 5.58 -10.14 1.94
C LYS A 92 6.71 -9.77 2.91
N LYS A 93 7.62 -8.86 2.51
CA LYS A 93 8.72 -8.40 3.38
C LYS A 93 8.19 -7.58 4.56
N GLU A 94 7.32 -6.61 4.27
CA GLU A 94 6.65 -5.78 5.28
C GLU A 94 5.79 -6.64 6.24
N ALA A 95 5.14 -7.69 5.71
CA ALA A 95 4.39 -8.63 6.53
C ALA A 95 5.28 -9.39 7.53
N ILE A 96 6.50 -9.78 7.13
CA ILE A 96 7.47 -10.42 8.06
C ILE A 96 7.90 -9.45 9.15
N GLU A 97 8.29 -8.22 8.79
CA GLU A 97 8.69 -7.19 9.74
C GLU A 97 7.57 -6.89 10.76
N THR A 98 6.32 -6.84 10.28
CA THR A 98 5.13 -6.66 11.13
C THR A 98 4.93 -7.83 12.10
N LEU A 99 5.17 -9.07 11.67
CA LEU A 99 5.04 -10.24 12.55
C LEU A 99 6.20 -10.35 13.55
N GLU A 100 7.41 -9.92 13.16
CA GLU A 100 8.58 -9.86 14.04
C GLU A 100 8.42 -8.78 15.11
N THR A 101 7.93 -7.60 14.73
CA THR A 101 7.57 -6.56 15.72
C THR A 101 6.50 -7.07 16.68
N ALA A 102 5.48 -7.78 16.20
CA ALA A 102 4.47 -8.40 17.07
C ALA A 102 5.05 -9.38 18.09
N GLN A 103 6.08 -10.16 17.74
CA GLN A 103 6.74 -11.09 18.68
C GLN A 103 7.49 -10.37 19.80
N ASN A 104 8.00 -9.17 19.53
CA ASN A 104 8.81 -8.40 20.47
C ASN A 104 7.96 -7.43 21.32
N SER A 105 6.90 -6.84 20.75
CA SER A 105 6.14 -5.76 21.38
C SER A 105 4.77 -6.18 21.93
N ALA A 106 4.17 -7.25 21.40
CA ALA A 106 2.85 -7.67 21.86
C ALA A 106 2.93 -8.37 23.22
N ALA A 107 1.92 -8.15 24.07
CA ALA A 107 1.90 -8.74 25.42
C ALA A 107 1.70 -10.26 25.39
N ASP A 108 1.01 -10.80 24.38
CA ASP A 108 0.71 -12.23 24.24
C ASP A 108 0.78 -12.71 22.78
N PRO A 109 1.96 -12.73 22.14
CA PRO A 109 2.10 -13.21 20.75
C PRO A 109 1.71 -14.69 20.62
N GLU A 110 1.84 -15.48 21.70
CA GLU A 110 1.57 -16.92 21.71
C GLU A 110 0.07 -17.25 21.64
N LYS A 111 -0.80 -16.35 22.12
CA LYS A 111 -2.26 -16.51 22.03
C LYS A 111 -2.78 -16.38 20.60
N VAL A 112 -1.95 -15.93 19.67
CA VAL A 112 -2.26 -15.85 18.23
C VAL A 112 -1.31 -16.78 17.47
N PRO A 113 -1.57 -18.10 17.46
CA PRO A 113 -0.71 -19.08 16.78
C PRO A 113 -0.55 -18.80 15.27
N GLY A 114 -1.50 -18.06 14.70
CA GLY A 114 -1.44 -17.54 13.34
C GLY A 114 -0.18 -16.70 13.06
N ILE A 115 0.37 -15.98 14.05
CA ILE A 115 1.59 -15.17 13.88
C ILE A 115 2.79 -16.05 13.56
N LYS A 116 3.10 -17.04 14.42
CA LYS A 116 4.23 -17.95 14.23
C LYS A 116 4.07 -18.77 12.93
N LYS A 117 2.86 -19.24 12.64
CA LYS A 117 2.54 -19.99 11.42
C LYS A 117 2.76 -19.15 10.16
N LEU A 118 2.18 -17.94 10.12
CA LEU A 118 2.27 -17.05 8.96
C LEU A 118 3.72 -16.57 8.75
N LEU A 119 4.43 -16.23 9.83
CA LEU A 119 5.84 -15.83 9.76
C LEU A 119 6.70 -16.95 9.16
N ARG A 120 6.52 -18.19 9.61
CA ARG A 120 7.23 -19.35 9.06
C ARG A 120 6.89 -19.56 7.59
N GLN A 121 5.60 -19.51 7.22
CA GLN A 121 5.17 -19.65 5.84
C GLN A 121 5.79 -18.58 4.94
N LEU A 122 5.72 -17.31 5.33
CA LEU A 122 6.29 -16.20 4.55
C LEU A 122 7.81 -16.31 4.42
N LYS A 123 8.52 -16.69 5.49
CA LYS A 123 9.97 -16.93 5.45
C LYS A 123 10.32 -18.09 4.52
N GLN A 124 9.55 -19.18 4.54
CA GLN A 124 9.75 -20.30 3.61
C GLN A 124 9.47 -19.88 2.16
N GLU A 125 8.40 -19.14 1.89
CA GLU A 125 8.09 -18.62 0.56
C GLU A 125 9.19 -17.66 0.04
N LEU A 126 9.82 -16.87 0.93
CA LEU A 126 10.96 -16.00 0.58
C LEU A 126 12.27 -16.77 0.40
N ALA A 127 12.47 -17.86 1.15
CA ALA A 127 13.61 -18.76 0.99
C ALA A 127 13.49 -19.57 -0.31
N HIS A 128 12.31 -20.06 -0.66
CA HIS A 128 12.07 -20.75 -1.94
C HIS A 128 12.12 -19.79 -3.15
N LYS A 129 11.93 -18.48 -2.94
CA LYS A 129 12.15 -17.43 -3.95
C LYS A 129 13.56 -16.82 -3.94
N SER A 130 14.45 -17.28 -3.04
CA SER A 130 15.85 -16.89 -2.97
C SER A 130 16.73 -18.14 -3.19
N PRO A 131 17.28 -18.41 -4.39
CA PRO A 131 18.34 -19.39 -4.51
C PRO A 131 19.65 -18.77 -4.03
N ALA A 132 19.75 -18.47 -2.74
CA ALA A 132 20.99 -18.00 -2.12
C ALA A 132 20.88 -18.06 -0.58
N SER A 133 21.12 -19.26 -0.02
CA SER A 133 22.06 -19.49 1.09
C SER A 133 21.69 -20.77 1.85
N SER A 134 22.03 -21.92 1.28
CA SER A 134 22.36 -23.09 2.10
C SER A 134 23.62 -23.70 1.51
N GLN A 135 24.75 -23.43 2.14
CA GLN A 135 25.93 -24.27 1.98
C GLN A 135 25.53 -25.72 2.26
N GLY A 136 25.83 -26.61 1.31
CA GLY A 136 25.76 -28.06 1.52
C GLY A 136 25.20 -28.81 0.32
N GLY A 137 26.09 -29.30 -0.55
CA GLY A 137 25.77 -30.31 -1.57
C GLY A 137 25.52 -29.75 -2.97
N GLY A 138 26.57 -29.70 -3.78
CA GLY A 138 26.53 -29.15 -5.14
C GLY A 138 25.58 -29.88 -6.10
N ARG A 139 24.64 -29.13 -6.66
CA ARG A 139 24.26 -29.27 -8.07
C ARG A 139 25.00 -28.16 -8.82
N GLN A 140 25.96 -28.55 -9.66
CA GLN A 140 26.65 -27.60 -10.52
C GLN A 140 25.62 -27.08 -11.53
N VAL A 141 25.26 -25.80 -11.42
CA VAL A 141 24.55 -25.10 -12.49
C VAL A 141 25.42 -25.19 -13.75
N PRO A 142 24.92 -25.72 -14.87
CA PRO A 142 25.67 -25.76 -16.11
C PRO A 142 26.27 -24.39 -16.45
N THR A 143 27.54 -24.36 -16.88
CA THR A 143 28.34 -23.13 -17.06
C THR A 143 27.73 -22.10 -18.02
N HIS A 144 26.82 -22.53 -18.91
CA HIS A 144 26.09 -21.64 -19.82
C HIS A 144 24.96 -20.87 -19.09
N ILE A 145 24.20 -21.56 -18.23
CA ILE A 145 23.10 -20.97 -17.45
C ILE A 145 23.65 -19.96 -16.43
N ALA A 146 24.81 -20.25 -15.83
CA ALA A 146 25.48 -19.33 -14.91
C ALA A 146 25.89 -18.00 -15.58
N LYS A 147 26.29 -18.04 -16.86
CA LYS A 147 26.63 -16.83 -17.64
C LYS A 147 25.38 -16.02 -18.00
N GLU A 148 24.31 -16.66 -18.45
CA GLU A 148 23.04 -15.98 -18.74
C GLU A 148 22.44 -15.33 -17.48
N LEU A 149 22.47 -16.03 -16.33
CA LEU A 149 22.04 -15.45 -15.05
C LEU A 149 22.89 -14.23 -14.65
N GLN A 150 24.21 -14.30 -14.87
CA GLN A 150 25.13 -13.19 -14.58
C GLN A 150 24.86 -11.95 -15.45
N GLU A 151 24.36 -12.14 -16.68
CA GLU A 151 23.98 -11.04 -17.59
C GLU A 151 22.59 -10.46 -17.30
N LEU A 152 21.63 -11.30 -16.92
CA LEU A 152 20.25 -10.88 -16.63
C LEU A 152 20.13 -10.09 -15.31
N GLN A 153 20.99 -10.37 -14.34
CA GLN A 153 20.94 -9.75 -13.01
C GLN A 153 21.20 -8.22 -13.01
N PRO A 154 22.24 -7.69 -13.68
CA PRO A 154 22.42 -6.24 -13.81
C PRO A 154 21.31 -5.57 -14.64
N GLN A 155 20.76 -6.26 -15.65
CA GLN A 155 19.62 -5.77 -16.43
C GLN A 155 18.36 -5.61 -15.58
N PHE A 156 18.08 -6.58 -14.70
CA PHE A 156 16.98 -6.51 -13.75
C PHE A 156 17.16 -5.33 -12.78
N GLN A 157 18.35 -5.18 -12.20
CA GLN A 157 18.66 -4.06 -11.29
C GLN A 157 18.53 -2.70 -11.97
N LYS A 158 18.98 -2.58 -13.23
CA LYS A 158 18.82 -1.34 -14.01
C LYS A 158 17.35 -1.00 -14.23
N THR A 159 16.55 -1.98 -14.66
CA THR A 159 15.11 -1.83 -14.89
C THR A 159 14.38 -1.43 -13.59
N GLN A 160 14.78 -2.03 -12.47
CA GLN A 160 14.25 -1.70 -11.15
C GLN A 160 14.52 -0.25 -10.74
N ARG A 161 15.76 0.25 -10.92
CA ARG A 161 16.12 1.65 -10.64
C ARG A 161 15.35 2.63 -11.53
N GLU A 162 15.19 2.31 -12.82
CA GLU A 162 14.40 3.14 -13.74
C GLU A 162 12.92 3.20 -13.29
N LEU A 163 12.36 2.08 -12.83
CA LEU A 163 10.99 2.02 -12.33
C LEU A 163 10.80 2.92 -11.10
N GLU A 164 11.72 2.85 -10.13
CA GLU A 164 11.70 3.68 -8.92
C GLU A 164 11.75 5.18 -9.25
N GLN A 165 12.58 5.58 -10.22
CA GLN A 165 12.64 6.97 -10.69
C GLN A 165 11.34 7.43 -11.34
N VAL A 166 10.68 6.57 -12.13
CA VAL A 166 9.39 6.88 -12.76
C VAL A 166 8.29 7.02 -11.70
N GLU A 167 8.25 6.14 -10.70
CA GLU A 167 7.27 6.19 -9.61
C GLU A 167 7.44 7.43 -8.72
N ALA A 168 8.68 7.83 -8.44
CA ALA A 168 8.97 9.07 -7.74
C ALA A 168 8.43 10.29 -8.53
N LYS A 169 8.64 10.34 -9.84
CA LYS A 169 8.10 11.40 -10.71
C LYS A 169 6.58 11.40 -10.73
N LEU A 170 5.93 10.24 -10.86
CA LEU A 170 4.46 10.13 -10.81
C LEU A 170 3.88 10.66 -9.50
N THR A 171 4.55 10.36 -8.38
CA THR A 171 4.15 10.87 -7.06
C THR A 171 4.27 12.39 -6.99
N ALA A 172 5.36 12.95 -7.53
CA ALA A 172 5.57 14.40 -7.60
C ALA A 172 4.49 15.10 -8.46
N PHE A 173 4.19 14.58 -9.65
CA PHE A 173 3.15 15.12 -10.52
C PHE A 173 1.76 15.01 -9.91
N THR A 174 1.46 13.91 -9.21
CA THR A 174 0.19 13.73 -8.50
C THR A 174 0.01 14.79 -7.39
N ARG A 175 1.08 15.09 -6.65
CA ARG A 175 1.08 16.18 -5.65
C ARG A 175 0.91 17.55 -6.31
N GLN A 176 1.63 17.80 -7.42
CA GLN A 176 1.53 19.04 -8.17
C GLN A 176 0.09 19.27 -8.68
N LYS A 177 -0.55 18.24 -9.23
CA LYS A 177 -1.95 18.31 -9.70
C LYS A 177 -2.91 18.67 -8.56
N LYS A 178 -2.82 17.98 -7.42
CA LYS A 178 -3.65 18.28 -6.25
C LYS A 178 -3.50 19.72 -5.78
N ARG A 179 -2.26 20.24 -5.80
CA ARG A 179 -1.97 21.63 -5.46
C ARG A 179 -2.60 22.60 -6.46
N LEU A 180 -2.44 22.35 -7.77
CA LEU A 180 -3.05 23.20 -8.81
C LEU A 180 -4.58 23.27 -8.67
N ALA A 181 -5.24 22.13 -8.46
CA ALA A 181 -6.69 22.08 -8.28
C ALA A 181 -7.16 22.82 -7.00
N LEU A 182 -6.37 22.77 -5.92
CA LEU A 182 -6.65 23.54 -4.70
C LEU A 182 -6.54 25.04 -4.96
N VAL A 183 -5.43 25.48 -5.58
CA VAL A 183 -5.21 26.90 -5.88
C VAL A 183 -6.27 27.41 -6.87
N GLU A 184 -6.71 26.59 -7.83
CA GLU A 184 -7.77 26.99 -8.76
C GLU A 184 -9.08 27.29 -8.02
N ARG A 185 -9.46 26.44 -7.06
CA ARG A 185 -10.62 26.70 -6.19
C ARG A 185 -10.47 27.98 -5.39
N GLU A 186 -9.32 28.18 -4.76
CA GLU A 186 -9.05 29.39 -3.98
C GLU A 186 -9.15 30.66 -4.84
N VAL A 187 -8.62 30.62 -6.07
CA VAL A 187 -8.71 31.76 -7.01
C VAL A 187 -10.14 32.00 -7.48
N LEU A 188 -10.93 30.94 -7.67
CA LEU A 188 -12.33 31.04 -8.08
C LEU A 188 -13.21 31.66 -6.98
N ASP A 189 -12.89 31.43 -5.71
CA ASP A 189 -13.58 32.00 -4.55
C ASP A 189 -13.30 33.50 -4.35
N LEU A 190 -12.27 34.06 -5.00
CA LEU A 190 -11.97 35.48 -4.93
C LEU A 190 -13.02 36.33 -5.67
N PRO A 191 -13.32 37.55 -5.17
CA PRO A 191 -14.16 38.51 -5.87
C PRO A 191 -13.66 38.79 -7.29
N LYS A 192 -14.56 38.93 -8.26
CA LYS A 192 -14.20 39.14 -9.68
C LYS A 192 -13.34 40.38 -9.94
N SER A 193 -13.40 41.38 -9.07
CA SER A 193 -12.60 42.61 -9.14
C SER A 193 -11.17 42.46 -8.62
N THR A 194 -10.79 41.28 -8.14
CA THR A 194 -9.47 41.02 -7.55
C THR A 194 -8.43 40.89 -8.64
N ASN A 195 -7.37 41.71 -8.57
CA ASN A 195 -6.19 41.55 -9.41
C ASN A 195 -5.43 40.29 -8.98
N THR A 196 -5.12 39.43 -9.94
CA THR A 196 -4.30 38.25 -9.69
C THR A 196 -2.94 38.41 -10.36
N TYR A 197 -1.98 37.60 -9.95
CA TYR A 197 -0.63 37.61 -10.51
C TYR A 197 -0.21 36.20 -10.88
N GLN A 198 0.34 36.04 -12.07
CA GLN A 198 0.98 34.81 -12.50
C GLN A 198 2.50 34.94 -12.39
N SER A 199 3.15 33.96 -11.76
CA SER A 199 4.62 33.91 -11.72
C SER A 199 5.18 33.35 -13.03
N ILE A 200 6.10 34.07 -13.67
CA ILE A 200 6.87 33.64 -14.83
C ILE A 200 8.35 33.72 -14.45
N GLY A 201 8.90 32.59 -14.01
CA GLY A 201 10.27 32.54 -13.49
C GLY A 201 10.42 33.37 -12.20
N LYS A 202 11.20 34.46 -12.26
CA LYS A 202 11.38 35.40 -11.14
C LYS A 202 10.48 36.64 -11.23
N MET A 203 9.66 36.75 -12.28
CA MET A 203 8.77 37.89 -12.51
C MET A 203 7.32 37.53 -12.18
N PHE A 204 6.52 38.54 -11.88
CA PHE A 204 5.08 38.42 -11.67
C PHE A 204 4.35 39.30 -12.67
N LEU A 205 3.46 38.70 -13.45
CA LEU A 205 2.62 39.41 -14.41
C LEU A 205 1.21 39.56 -13.83
N GLN A 206 0.70 40.79 -13.82
CA GLN A 206 -0.68 41.04 -13.40
C GLN A 206 -1.63 40.48 -14.46
N THR A 207 -2.61 39.69 -14.02
CA THR A 207 -3.64 39.07 -14.85
C THR A 207 -4.99 39.23 -14.19
N ASN A 208 -6.07 39.12 -14.96
CA ASN A 208 -7.40 38.98 -14.37
C ASN A 208 -7.64 37.54 -13.91
N ARG A 209 -8.65 37.36 -13.06
CA ARG A 209 -8.99 36.06 -12.47
C ARG A 209 -9.25 34.97 -13.52
N GLU A 210 -9.92 35.32 -14.62
CA GLU A 210 -10.35 34.37 -15.65
C GLU A 210 -9.16 33.87 -16.48
N GLU A 211 -8.27 34.78 -16.87
CA GLU A 211 -7.00 34.47 -17.55
C GLU A 211 -6.09 33.61 -16.67
N ASN A 212 -6.00 33.93 -15.37
CA ASN A 212 -5.20 33.15 -14.44
C ASN A 212 -5.72 31.71 -14.30
N VAL A 213 -7.04 31.54 -14.12
CA VAL A 213 -7.68 30.22 -14.08
C VAL A 213 -7.48 29.45 -15.40
N ALA A 214 -7.62 30.10 -16.55
CA ALA A 214 -7.38 29.47 -17.85
C ALA A 214 -5.92 28.98 -18.00
N SER A 215 -4.97 29.79 -17.55
CA SER A 215 -3.54 29.46 -17.53
C SER A 215 -3.27 28.24 -16.62
N MET A 216 -3.87 28.21 -15.43
CA MET A 216 -3.76 27.08 -14.50
C MET A 216 -4.35 25.78 -15.06
N LYS A 217 -5.48 25.84 -15.76
CA LYS A 217 -6.07 24.67 -16.45
C LYS A 217 -5.16 24.12 -17.54
N SER A 218 -4.55 25.01 -18.33
CA SER A 218 -3.55 24.61 -19.35
C SER A 218 -2.34 23.93 -18.71
N GLU A 219 -1.87 24.43 -17.55
CA GLU A 219 -0.80 23.78 -16.78
C GLU A 219 -1.23 22.40 -16.25
N GLU A 220 -2.45 22.27 -15.74
CA GLU A 220 -3.01 21.00 -15.28
C GLU A 220 -3.07 19.97 -16.42
N GLU A 221 -3.57 20.35 -17.60
CA GLU A 221 -3.60 19.48 -18.78
C GLU A 221 -2.19 19.03 -19.19
N ARG A 222 -1.20 19.92 -19.11
CA ARG A 222 0.20 19.58 -19.40
C ARG A 222 0.76 18.57 -18.39
N VAL A 223 0.49 18.78 -17.10
CA VAL A 223 0.88 17.85 -16.04
C VAL A 223 0.21 16.49 -16.24
N ASP A 224 -1.07 16.46 -16.62
CA ASP A 224 -1.80 15.23 -16.90
C ASP A 224 -1.21 14.46 -18.08
N LYS A 225 -0.90 15.14 -19.19
CA LYS A 225 -0.22 14.50 -20.34
C LYS A 225 1.12 13.88 -19.94
N GLN A 226 1.91 14.59 -19.12
CA GLN A 226 3.19 14.07 -18.61
C GLN A 226 2.98 12.86 -17.69
N ARG A 227 1.98 12.90 -16.82
CA ARG A 227 1.62 11.78 -15.94
C ARG A 227 1.21 10.54 -16.74
N MET A 228 0.33 10.69 -17.74
CA MET A 228 -0.11 9.60 -18.61
C MET A 228 1.06 8.94 -19.35
N SER A 229 2.00 9.75 -19.86
CA SER A 229 3.23 9.24 -20.50
C SER A 229 4.10 8.44 -19.53
N LEU A 230 4.25 8.92 -18.29
CA LEU A 230 4.99 8.21 -17.24
C LEU A 230 4.28 6.93 -16.77
N GLU A 231 2.95 6.92 -16.71
CA GLU A 231 2.16 5.71 -16.42
C GLU A 231 2.35 4.64 -17.51
N ALA A 232 2.34 5.04 -18.78
CA ALA A 232 2.66 4.14 -19.88
C ALA A 232 4.09 3.58 -19.76
N ARG A 233 5.07 4.42 -19.42
CA ARG A 233 6.46 3.99 -19.18
C ARG A 233 6.57 3.04 -17.99
N LYS A 234 5.86 3.31 -16.89
CA LYS A 234 5.80 2.43 -15.71
C LYS A 234 5.27 1.04 -16.11
N ASN A 235 4.17 1.00 -16.86
CA ASN A 235 3.57 -0.25 -17.32
C ASN A 235 4.53 -1.04 -18.23
N TYR A 236 5.24 -0.36 -19.13
CA TYR A 236 6.27 -0.96 -19.96
C TYR A 236 7.41 -1.58 -19.12
N LEU A 237 7.96 -0.81 -18.17
CA LEU A 237 9.05 -1.27 -17.30
C LEU A 237 8.63 -2.45 -16.42
N ASN A 238 7.39 -2.45 -15.93
CA ASN A 238 6.83 -3.58 -15.17
C ASN A 238 6.77 -4.85 -16.02
N ARG A 239 6.33 -4.77 -17.28
CA ARG A 239 6.33 -5.92 -18.20
C ARG A 239 7.74 -6.42 -18.46
N GLN A 240 8.69 -5.52 -18.72
CA GLN A 240 10.09 -5.88 -18.93
C GLN A 240 10.71 -6.56 -17.69
N LYS A 241 10.45 -6.02 -16.50
CA LYS A 241 10.89 -6.62 -15.24
C LYS A 241 10.31 -8.02 -15.05
N GLN A 242 9.03 -8.21 -15.35
CA GLN A 242 8.37 -9.51 -15.26
C GLN A 242 9.00 -10.52 -16.23
N LEU A 243 9.24 -10.14 -17.49
CA LEU A 243 9.89 -11.00 -18.48
C LEU A 243 11.28 -11.46 -18.03
N VAL A 244 12.11 -10.54 -17.53
CA VAL A 244 13.44 -10.91 -17.01
C VAL A 244 13.33 -11.86 -15.82
N GLN A 245 12.32 -11.66 -14.96
CA GLN A 245 12.09 -12.53 -13.81
C GLN A 245 11.56 -13.92 -14.20
N ASP A 246 10.72 -13.99 -15.22
CA ASP A 246 10.22 -15.25 -15.78
C ASP A 246 11.38 -16.03 -16.44
N ASN A 247 12.24 -15.36 -17.23
CA ASN A 247 13.43 -15.97 -17.83
C ASN A 247 14.39 -16.53 -16.77
N ILE A 248 14.64 -15.76 -15.69
CA ILE A 248 15.46 -16.24 -14.56
C ILE A 248 14.82 -17.48 -13.94
N THR A 249 13.50 -17.50 -13.79
CA THR A 249 12.77 -18.62 -13.19
C THR A 249 12.85 -19.87 -14.07
N GLU A 250 12.71 -19.71 -15.39
CA GLU A 250 12.82 -20.80 -16.37
C GLU A 250 14.23 -21.40 -16.41
N LEU A 251 15.26 -20.55 -16.44
CA LEU A 251 16.66 -20.99 -16.38
C LEU A 251 16.99 -21.78 -15.12
N LEU A 252 16.43 -21.38 -13.97
CA LEU A 252 16.59 -22.11 -12.72
C LEU A 252 15.83 -23.44 -12.71
N ALA A 253 14.67 -23.52 -13.38
CA ALA A 253 13.90 -24.76 -13.52
C ALA A 253 14.60 -25.79 -14.43
N GLN A 254 15.38 -25.34 -15.42
CA GLN A 254 16.21 -26.23 -16.26
C GLN A 254 17.37 -26.87 -15.47
N CYS A 255 17.68 -26.38 -14.28
CA CYS A 255 18.74 -26.90 -13.41
C CYS A 255 18.25 -27.97 -12.41
N THR A 256 16.93 -28.25 -12.31
CA THR A 256 16.34 -29.19 -11.33
C THR A 256 16.13 -30.57 -11.89
#